data_AF-A0A1D1VD36-F1
#
_entry.id   AF-A0A1D1VD36-F1
#
_cell.length_a   1.000
_cell.length_b   1.000
_cell.length_c   1.000
_cell.angle_alpha   90.00
_cell.angle_beta   90.00
_cell.angle_gamma   90.00
#
_symmetry.space_group_name_H-M   'P 1'
#
loop_
_entity.id
_entity.type
_entity.pdbx_description
1 polymer ?
#
loop_
_entity_poly.entity_id
_entity_poly.type
_entity_poly.pdbx_seq_one_letter_code
_entity_poly.pdbx_strand_id
1 'polypeptide(L)'
;MAFLGLVKVLNSSLVNLYQFREESTSVRLETAFRLANDHFGIPPLLDTADLEVERPDERSIMIYVSEFIRRYPAIREAESRVQEPSQVSEMAAFDRLKEWCQDIVVSLRCMTAPERPTLAYFEEYQSFQQELRRRALEYKRLKDMLEEGRFVTLKEEHFQEMDILWTKLLRAKASWHSFLFSNLQGQERLICSRFDALEDAIYEHLLLPSLPDRQSFRRGGIEVKIARYEELKSELRFISDMLHDYELAEETSDDFKLHRLSSAFASTWEFLHERWLEEKCRLLLRRQMEMIKDLETRAARWKTISLQPDPSKWRARLDEEYRTHVTHQSVHDRFQDLSRHFGECLEQFGESRNQHSDLVNEAAVIARRWEKLCETLSSLRNTIQNQATRPSVTWQGPATSSRLSAVETFQNSLDELERQLLTDERTSAGDEESTNTQLLLIQNLRVQMLHNQQEIKAVLESLSSTEAQENMPQEEARKLTMLIERYE
;
A
#
# COMPACT_ATOMS: atom_id res chain seq x y z
N MET A 1 19.68 20.94 40.11
CA MET A 1 19.23 20.28 38.85
C MET A 1 19.15 18.77 38.99
N ALA A 2 20.22 18.08 39.42
CA ALA A 2 20.23 16.62 39.52
C ALA A 2 19.02 16.06 40.31
N PHE A 3 18.70 16.62 41.48
CA PHE A 3 17.54 16.18 42.27
C PHE A 3 16.18 16.40 41.57
N LEU A 4 15.99 17.51 40.84
CA LEU A 4 14.80 17.69 39.99
C LEU A 4 14.75 16.65 38.87
N GLY A 5 15.90 16.25 38.33
CA GLY A 5 16.04 15.15 37.39
C GLY A 5 15.62 13.80 37.98
N LEU A 6 15.99 13.51 39.24
CA LEU A 6 15.54 12.30 39.94
C LEU A 6 14.02 12.27 40.13
N VAL A 7 13.42 13.41 40.53
CA VAL A 7 11.96 13.55 40.64
C VAL A 7 11.28 13.34 39.27
N LYS A 8 11.86 13.90 38.20
CA LYS A 8 11.37 13.75 36.83
C LYS A 8 11.42 12.30 36.34
N VAL A 9 12.49 11.58 36.65
CA VAL A 9 12.66 10.16 36.32
C VAL A 9 11.62 9.30 37.04
N LEU A 10 11.26 9.68 38.28
CA LEU A 10 10.22 9.00 39.05
C LEU A 10 8.80 9.31 38.57
N ASN A 11 8.55 10.52 38.08
CA ASN A 11 7.31 10.87 37.39
C ASN A 11 7.53 12.09 36.50
N SER A 12 7.35 11.89 35.19
CA SER A 12 7.63 12.93 34.20
C SER A 12 6.65 14.11 34.26
N SER A 13 5.45 13.94 34.83
CA SER A 13 4.41 14.98 34.85
C SER A 13 4.61 16.06 35.93
N LEU A 14 5.46 15.80 36.93
CA LEU A 14 5.59 16.67 38.11
C LEU A 14 6.55 17.84 37.92
N VAL A 15 7.48 17.73 36.98
CA VAL A 15 8.57 18.71 36.82
C VAL A 15 8.78 19.02 35.35
N ASN A 16 8.82 20.31 35.00
CA ASN A 16 9.34 20.75 33.73
C ASN A 16 10.73 21.38 33.94
N LEU A 17 11.79 20.65 33.57
CA LEU A 17 13.17 21.09 33.82
C LEU A 17 13.53 22.40 33.11
N TYR A 18 12.80 22.79 32.05
CA TYR A 18 13.01 24.04 31.34
C TYR A 18 12.64 25.26 32.17
N GLN A 19 11.54 25.17 32.89
CA GLN A 19 11.04 26.28 33.71
C GLN A 19 11.99 26.55 34.88
N PHE A 20 12.61 25.51 35.42
CA PHE A 20 13.57 25.62 36.52
C PHE A 20 15.00 25.97 36.08
N ARG A 21 15.23 26.29 34.81
CA ARG A 21 16.58 26.58 34.31
C ARG A 21 17.13 27.91 34.83
N GLU A 22 16.29 28.93 34.90
CA GLU A 22 16.64 30.29 35.33
C GLU A 22 16.48 30.51 36.84
N GLU A 23 15.96 29.49 37.53
CA GLU A 23 15.74 29.52 38.98
C GLU A 23 17.03 29.30 39.79
N SER A 24 17.06 29.88 40.99
CA SER A 24 18.19 29.76 41.91
C SER A 24 18.43 28.31 42.38
N THR A 25 19.65 27.98 42.80
CA THR A 25 19.99 26.63 43.28
C THR A 25 19.13 26.21 44.48
N SER A 26 18.96 27.10 45.47
CA SER A 26 18.08 26.89 46.63
C SER A 26 16.65 26.56 46.22
N VAL A 27 16.03 27.36 45.35
CA VAL A 27 14.65 27.13 44.86
C VAL A 27 14.53 25.78 44.16
N ARG A 28 15.53 25.38 43.37
CA ARG A 28 15.55 24.09 42.68
C ARG A 28 15.68 22.91 43.64
N LEU A 29 16.49 23.04 44.69
CA LEU A 29 16.68 22.00 45.70
C LEU A 29 15.43 21.86 46.57
N GLU A 30 14.90 22.97 47.08
CA GLU A 30 13.68 22.99 47.90
C GLU A 30 12.49 22.41 47.13
N THR A 31 12.33 22.81 45.86
CA THR A 31 11.27 22.26 45.01
C THR A 31 11.45 20.75 44.77
N ALA A 32 12.67 20.28 44.52
CA ALA A 32 12.93 18.86 44.34
C ALA A 32 12.60 18.04 45.60
N PHE A 33 13.03 18.52 46.76
CA PHE A 33 12.82 17.82 48.04
C PHE A 33 11.35 17.82 48.46
N ARG A 34 10.65 18.93 48.25
CA ARG A 34 9.21 19.02 48.47
C ARG A 34 8.45 18.05 47.58
N LEU A 35 8.73 18.05 46.27
CA LEU A 35 8.05 17.13 45.33
C LEU A 35 8.34 15.67 45.66
N ALA A 36 9.58 15.35 46.05
CA ALA A 36 9.95 14.00 46.45
C ALA A 36 9.20 13.52 47.70
N ASN A 37 9.02 14.41 48.68
CA ASN A 37 8.25 14.13 49.88
C ASN A 37 6.76 13.95 49.57
N ASP A 38 6.17 14.89 48.84
CA ASP A 38 4.72 14.97 48.65
C ASP A 38 4.18 13.88 47.73
N HIS A 39 4.94 13.52 46.68
CA HIS A 39 4.48 12.56 45.66
C HIS A 39 5.06 11.16 45.80
N PHE A 40 6.26 11.03 46.38
CA PHE A 40 6.95 9.73 46.49
C PHE A 40 7.12 9.27 47.94
N GLY A 41 6.80 10.13 48.91
CA GLY A 41 6.98 9.84 50.33
C GLY A 41 8.46 9.73 50.72
N ILE A 42 9.36 10.41 50.00
CA ILE A 42 10.79 10.46 50.30
C ILE A 42 11.03 11.68 51.19
N PRO A 43 11.25 11.51 52.50
CA PRO A 43 11.37 12.64 53.42
C PRO A 43 12.64 13.45 53.13
N PRO A 44 12.62 14.79 53.22
CA PRO A 44 13.80 15.62 52.97
C PRO A 44 14.85 15.39 54.07
N LEU A 45 15.89 14.62 53.78
CA LEU A 45 16.98 14.32 54.73
C LEU A 45 18.15 15.31 54.65
N LEU A 46 18.14 16.20 53.65
CA LEU A 46 19.18 17.19 53.40
C LEU A 46 18.60 18.59 53.53
N ASP A 47 19.34 19.49 54.18
CA ASP A 47 19.05 20.91 54.10
C ASP A 47 19.62 21.48 52.79
N THR A 48 18.89 22.41 52.19
CA THR A 48 19.33 23.15 51.00
C THR A 48 20.61 23.94 51.27
N ALA A 49 20.77 24.51 52.48
CA ALA A 49 21.95 25.29 52.85
C ALA A 49 23.24 24.44 52.92
N ASP A 50 23.12 23.17 53.33
CA ASP A 50 24.24 22.23 53.43
C ASP A 50 24.73 21.73 52.05
N LEU A 51 23.96 22.01 51.00
CA LEU A 51 24.26 21.65 49.61
C LEU A 51 24.74 22.83 48.76
N GLU A 52 24.56 24.06 49.25
CA GLU A 52 25.04 25.29 48.60
C GLU A 52 26.48 25.67 49.02
N VAL A 53 27.27 24.67 49.41
CA VAL A 53 28.70 24.82 49.73
C VAL A 53 29.56 24.24 48.60
N GLU A 54 30.81 24.69 48.50
CA GLU A 54 31.75 24.26 47.44
C GLU A 54 31.96 22.74 47.40
N ARG A 55 31.88 22.07 48.56
CA ARG A 55 31.98 20.62 48.71
C ARG A 55 30.97 20.10 49.72
N PRO A 56 29.78 19.68 49.28
CA PRO A 56 28.79 19.09 50.17
C PRO A 56 29.20 17.68 50.64
N ASP A 57 28.65 17.22 51.76
CA ASP A 57 28.99 15.90 52.31
C ASP A 57 28.48 14.75 51.44
N GLU A 58 29.44 13.99 50.88
CA GLU A 58 29.17 12.90 49.94
C GLU A 58 28.33 11.79 50.58
N ARG A 59 28.56 11.48 51.87
CA ARG A 59 27.81 10.43 52.57
C ARG A 59 26.35 10.80 52.74
N SER A 60 26.08 12.04 53.11
CA SER A 60 24.72 12.57 53.26
C SER A 60 23.98 12.56 51.92
N ILE A 61 24.62 12.99 50.83
CA ILE A 61 24.04 12.92 49.47
C ILE A 61 23.77 11.47 49.07
N MET A 62 24.72 10.56 49.27
CA MET A 62 24.58 9.14 48.95
C MET A 62 23.41 8.49 49.69
N ILE A 63 23.27 8.75 50.99
CA ILE A 63 22.16 8.25 51.80
C ILE A 63 20.83 8.75 51.24
N TYR A 64 20.75 10.05 50.92
CA TYR A 64 19.50 10.60 50.39
C TYR A 64 19.14 10.04 49.01
N VAL A 65 20.11 9.90 48.10
CA VAL A 65 19.89 9.28 46.78
C VAL A 65 19.49 7.79 46.93
N SER A 66 19.98 7.10 47.95
CA SER A 66 19.60 5.69 48.18
C SER A 66 18.10 5.52 48.47
N GLU A 67 17.46 6.50 49.11
CA GLU A 67 16.01 6.48 49.34
C GLU A 67 15.21 6.64 48.04
N PHE A 68 15.71 7.44 47.08
CA PHE A 68 15.13 7.49 45.72
C PHE A 68 15.21 6.12 45.03
N ILE A 69 16.37 5.46 45.11
CA ILE A 69 16.58 4.14 44.49
C ILE A 69 15.67 3.09 45.15
N ARG A 70 15.53 3.12 46.48
CA ARG A 70 14.68 2.19 47.22
C ARG A 70 13.21 2.31 46.82
N ARG A 71 12.73 3.53 46.57
CA ARG A 71 11.33 3.79 46.22
C ARG A 71 11.02 3.58 44.75
N TYR A 72 12.03 3.63 43.88
CA TYR A 72 11.91 3.54 42.42
C TYR A 72 11.11 2.33 41.89
N PRO A 73 11.33 1.07 42.34
CA PRO A 73 10.60 -0.09 41.81
C PRO A 73 9.08 -0.01 42.06
N ALA A 74 8.69 0.38 43.28
CA ALA A 74 7.30 0.48 43.68
C ALA A 74 6.54 1.58 42.91
N ILE A 75 7.23 2.66 42.53
CA ILE A 75 6.65 3.75 41.73
C ILE A 75 6.46 3.31 40.27
N ARG A 76 7.45 2.62 39.69
CA ARG A 76 7.35 2.08 38.32
C ARG A 76 6.29 0.97 38.17
N GLU A 77 6.09 0.16 39.19
CA GLU A 77 5.01 -0.84 39.22
C GLU A 77 3.62 -0.19 39.30
N ALA A 78 3.50 0.97 39.93
CA ALA A 78 2.25 1.74 39.96
C ALA A 78 1.98 2.44 38.62
N GLU A 79 3.00 3.01 37.99
CA GLU A 79 2.87 3.64 36.66
C GLU A 79 2.58 2.62 35.55
N SER A 80 3.17 1.43 35.62
CA SER A 80 2.92 0.37 34.63
C SER A 80 1.52 -0.23 34.73
N ARG A 81 0.86 -0.19 35.89
CA ARG A 81 -0.55 -0.64 36.07
C ARG A 81 -1.59 0.36 35.57
N VAL A 82 -1.22 1.63 35.35
CA VAL A 82 -2.11 2.67 34.80
C VAL A 82 -1.95 2.77 33.26
N GLN A 83 -0.98 2.07 32.68
CA GLN A 83 -0.69 2.07 31.25
C GLN A 83 -1.25 0.82 30.54
N GLU A 84 -2.58 0.69 30.48
CA GLU A 84 -3.28 -0.13 29.49
C GLU A 84 -4.03 0.79 28.50
N PRO A 85 -4.08 0.44 27.20
CA PRO A 85 -4.16 1.38 26.09
C PRO A 85 -5.60 1.78 25.79
N SER A 86 -6.08 2.83 26.44
CA SER A 86 -7.32 3.51 26.02
C SER A 86 -6.96 4.91 25.53
N GLN A 87 -6.89 5.06 24.20
CA GLN A 87 -6.82 6.32 23.45
C GLN A 87 -6.02 7.44 24.14
N VAL A 88 -4.70 7.31 24.17
CA VAL A 88 -3.87 8.50 24.33
C VAL A 88 -4.21 9.43 23.15
N SER A 89 -4.76 10.61 23.42
CA SER A 89 -4.88 11.67 22.43
C SER A 89 -3.52 11.84 21.74
N GLU A 90 -3.48 11.83 20.41
CA GLU A 90 -2.25 11.98 19.61
C GLU A 90 -1.41 13.19 20.05
N MET A 91 -2.09 14.24 20.51
CA MET A 91 -1.49 15.42 21.13
C MET A 91 -0.66 15.08 22.37
N ALA A 92 -1.19 14.26 23.28
CA ALA A 92 -0.47 13.87 24.49
C ALA A 92 0.73 12.95 24.17
N ALA A 93 0.67 12.15 23.10
CA ALA A 93 1.84 11.40 22.63
C ALA A 93 2.92 12.34 22.07
N PHE A 94 2.51 13.33 21.28
CA PHE A 94 3.40 14.37 20.74
C PHE A 94 4.03 15.20 21.86
N ASP A 95 3.25 15.65 22.84
CA ASP A 95 3.73 16.46 23.96
C ASP A 95 4.76 15.72 24.81
N ARG A 96 4.52 14.43 25.11
CA ARG A 96 5.49 13.59 25.82
C ARG A 96 6.80 13.44 25.05
N LEU A 97 6.71 13.27 23.74
CA LEU A 97 7.90 13.17 22.89
C LEU A 97 8.65 14.51 22.86
N LYS A 98 7.94 15.62 22.72
CA LYS A 98 8.49 16.98 22.73
C LYS A 98 9.22 17.26 24.04
N GLU A 99 8.58 16.94 25.16
CA GLU A 99 9.12 17.08 26.50
C GLU A 99 10.38 16.20 26.69
N TRP A 100 10.36 14.96 26.21
CA TRP A 100 11.53 14.09 26.24
C TRP A 100 12.71 14.67 25.43
N CYS A 101 12.48 15.09 24.18
CA CYS A 101 13.53 15.70 23.35
C CYS A 101 14.12 16.93 24.04
N GLN A 102 13.23 17.72 24.64
CA GLN A 102 13.58 18.87 25.42
C GLN A 102 14.50 18.47 26.60
N ASP A 103 14.07 17.60 27.49
CA ASP A 103 14.83 17.26 28.70
C ASP A 103 16.21 16.66 28.36
N ILE A 104 16.27 15.80 27.35
CA ILE A 104 17.52 15.20 26.91
C ILE A 104 18.47 16.25 26.32
N VAL A 105 18.01 17.18 25.48
CA VAL A 105 18.88 18.26 24.97
C VAL A 105 19.55 19.04 26.11
N VAL A 106 18.84 19.28 27.21
CA VAL A 106 19.41 19.93 28.40
C VAL A 106 20.38 19.01 29.11
N SER A 107 20.00 17.75 29.34
CA SER A 107 20.85 16.75 29.98
C SER A 107 22.19 16.59 29.26
N LEU A 108 22.16 16.41 27.93
CA LEU A 108 23.35 16.29 27.09
C LEU A 108 24.26 17.51 27.17
N ARG A 109 23.70 18.72 27.30
CA ARG A 109 24.47 19.96 27.43
C ARG A 109 25.05 20.18 28.82
N CYS A 110 24.40 19.63 29.84
CA CYS A 110 24.82 19.76 31.24
C CYS A 110 25.76 18.64 31.69
N MET A 111 25.88 17.55 30.92
CA MET A 111 26.85 16.50 31.20
C MET A 111 28.27 17.02 31.08
N THR A 112 29.04 16.85 32.15
CA THR A 112 30.47 17.09 32.17
C THR A 112 31.17 15.86 31.59
N ALA A 113 31.83 16.03 30.45
CA ALA A 113 32.63 14.96 29.85
C ALA A 113 33.78 14.59 30.80
N PRO A 114 34.00 13.30 31.10
CA PRO A 114 35.17 12.87 31.86
C PRO A 114 36.46 13.17 31.09
N GLU A 115 37.62 13.16 31.75
CA GLU A 115 38.92 13.36 31.05
C GLU A 115 39.20 12.27 30.00
N ARG A 116 38.67 11.06 30.22
CA ARG A 116 38.68 9.95 29.26
C ARG A 116 37.33 9.20 29.30
N PRO A 117 36.85 8.68 28.15
CA PRO A 117 35.67 7.82 28.10
C PRO A 117 35.85 6.59 29.00
N THR A 118 34.95 6.39 29.95
CA THR A 118 34.90 5.19 30.78
C THR A 118 33.88 4.20 30.22
N LEU A 119 33.95 2.94 30.65
CA LEU A 119 32.95 1.92 30.27
C LEU A 119 31.52 2.37 30.64
N ALA A 120 31.33 2.95 31.82
CA ALA A 120 30.02 3.47 32.27
C ALA A 120 29.51 4.58 31.34
N TYR A 121 30.38 5.51 30.93
CA TYR A 121 30.02 6.58 30.01
C TYR A 121 29.60 6.06 28.62
N PHE A 122 30.18 4.92 28.21
CA PHE A 122 29.79 4.24 26.98
C PHE A 122 28.44 3.48 27.12
N GLU A 123 28.20 2.80 28.23
CA GLU A 123 26.91 2.13 28.50
C GLU A 123 25.75 3.13 28.59
N GLU A 124 25.99 4.32 29.15
CA GLU A 124 25.05 5.43 29.13
C GLU A 124 24.74 5.89 27.70
N TYR A 125 25.76 6.03 26.85
CA TYR A 125 25.58 6.38 25.44
C TYR A 125 24.79 5.30 24.67
N GLN A 126 25.08 4.02 24.90
CA GLN A 126 24.33 2.92 24.27
C GLN A 126 22.86 2.92 24.68
N SER A 127 22.59 3.11 25.97
CA SER A 127 21.24 3.21 26.51
C SER A 127 20.49 4.40 25.89
N PHE A 128 21.17 5.55 25.76
CA PHE A 128 20.64 6.71 25.07
C PHE A 128 20.37 6.45 23.58
N GLN A 129 21.25 5.75 22.84
CA GLN A 129 21.02 5.40 21.44
C GLN A 129 19.78 4.52 21.26
N GLN A 130 19.60 3.51 22.11
CA GLN A 130 18.40 2.65 22.07
C GLN A 130 17.12 3.47 22.31
N GLU A 131 17.16 4.38 23.29
CA GLU A 131 16.04 5.26 23.59
C GLU A 131 15.76 6.23 22.42
N LEU A 132 16.81 6.83 21.85
CA LEU A 132 16.70 7.71 20.69
C LEU A 132 16.04 7.00 19.50
N ARG A 133 16.45 5.76 19.21
CA ARG A 133 15.84 4.94 18.14
C ARG A 133 14.37 4.68 18.42
N ARG A 134 14.01 4.30 19.64
CA ARG A 134 12.60 4.09 20.05
C ARG A 134 11.76 5.35 19.86
N ARG A 135 12.24 6.50 20.31
CA ARG A 135 11.56 7.79 20.20
C ARG A 135 11.49 8.29 18.75
N ALA A 136 12.51 8.01 17.94
CA ALA A 136 12.50 8.35 16.53
C ALA A 136 11.41 7.56 15.77
N LEU A 137 11.16 6.30 16.16
CA LEU A 137 10.05 5.51 15.60
C LEU A 137 8.69 6.08 16.00
N GLU A 138 8.52 6.52 17.25
CA GLU A 138 7.30 7.23 17.69
C GLU A 138 7.10 8.51 16.86
N TYR A 139 8.16 9.29 16.65
CA TYR A 139 8.09 10.51 15.86
C TYR A 139 7.75 10.23 14.40
N LYS A 140 8.38 9.22 13.79
CA LYS A 140 8.10 8.79 12.41
C LYS A 140 6.63 8.39 12.26
N ARG A 141 6.09 7.59 13.18
CA ARG A 141 4.67 7.21 13.16
C ARG A 141 3.75 8.43 13.19
N LEU A 142 4.06 9.43 14.02
CA LEU A 142 3.32 10.69 14.03
C LEU A 142 3.45 11.41 12.67
N LYS A 143 4.64 11.48 12.07
CA LYS A 143 4.82 12.06 10.73
C LYS A 143 4.06 11.31 9.64
N ASP A 144 4.07 9.97 9.64
CA ASP A 144 3.33 9.16 8.66
C ASP A 144 1.81 9.42 8.78
N MET A 145 1.28 9.60 9.99
CA MET A 145 -0.11 10.01 10.21
C MET A 145 -0.42 11.42 9.69
N LEU A 146 0.55 12.34 9.72
CA LEU A 146 0.43 13.66 9.11
C LEU A 146 0.37 13.54 7.58
N GLU A 147 1.26 12.75 6.98
CA GLU A 147 1.29 12.50 5.53
C GLU A 147 -0.03 11.89 5.03
N GLU A 148 -0.64 11.03 5.84
CA GLU A 148 -1.93 10.41 5.55
C GLU A 148 -3.14 11.34 5.83
N GLY A 149 -2.90 12.52 6.40
CA GLY A 149 -3.95 13.50 6.73
C GLY A 149 -4.88 13.05 7.85
N ARG A 150 -4.41 12.18 8.76
CA ARG A 150 -5.23 11.61 9.84
C ARG A 150 -5.40 12.54 11.05
N PHE A 151 -4.59 13.59 11.18
CA PHE A 151 -4.68 14.50 12.31
C PHE A 151 -5.85 15.49 12.21
N VAL A 152 -6.56 15.63 13.34
CA VAL A 152 -7.58 16.68 13.52
C VAL A 152 -7.05 17.86 14.34
N THR A 153 -6.04 17.63 15.20
CA THR A 153 -5.55 18.62 16.18
C THR A 153 -4.12 19.09 15.94
N LEU A 154 -3.19 18.19 15.59
CA LEU A 154 -1.79 18.53 15.31
C LEU A 154 -1.67 19.17 13.92
N LYS A 155 -1.04 20.34 13.86
CA LYS A 155 -0.76 21.09 12.64
C LYS A 155 0.71 21.00 12.25
N GLU A 156 1.02 21.28 10.99
CA GLU A 156 2.40 21.35 10.46
C GLU A 156 3.35 22.19 11.33
N GLU A 157 2.87 23.27 11.93
CA GLU A 157 3.63 24.15 12.84
C GLU A 157 4.24 23.38 14.03
N HIS A 158 3.51 22.42 14.58
CA HIS A 158 3.99 21.60 15.70
C HIS A 158 5.15 20.72 15.26
N PHE A 159 5.07 20.14 14.06
CA PHE A 159 6.13 19.31 13.50
C PHE A 159 7.35 20.13 13.09
N GLN A 160 7.19 21.38 12.65
CA GLN A 160 8.31 22.31 12.41
C GLN A 160 9.08 22.60 13.71
N GLU A 161 8.37 22.92 14.80
CA GLU A 161 9.01 23.12 16.10
C GLU A 161 9.75 21.86 16.57
N MET A 162 9.13 20.70 16.38
CA MET A 162 9.71 19.42 16.76
C MET A 162 10.94 19.07 15.92
N ASP A 163 10.92 19.34 14.62
CA ASP A 163 12.07 19.15 13.74
C ASP A 163 13.26 20.01 14.20
N ILE A 164 13.02 21.27 14.57
CA ILE A 164 14.07 22.15 15.13
C ILE A 164 14.64 21.58 16.44
N LEU A 165 13.77 21.10 17.34
CA LEU A 165 14.19 20.48 18.60
C LEU A 165 14.98 19.20 18.35
N TRP A 166 14.54 18.38 17.41
CA TRP A 166 15.21 17.15 17.04
C TRP A 166 16.57 17.41 16.40
N THR A 167 16.72 18.41 15.54
CA THR A 167 18.03 18.81 15.02
C THR A 167 18.97 19.25 16.14
N LYS A 168 18.46 19.96 17.16
CA LYS A 168 19.28 20.33 18.34
C LYS A 168 19.72 19.10 19.14
N LEU A 169 18.85 18.10 19.27
CA LEU A 169 19.14 16.81 19.90
C LEU A 169 20.23 16.05 19.14
N LEU A 170 20.11 15.94 17.82
CA LEU A 170 21.13 15.27 16.99
C LEU A 170 22.48 15.98 17.05
N ARG A 171 22.53 17.32 17.05
CA ARG A 171 23.79 18.04 17.25
C ARG A 171 24.42 17.77 18.62
N ALA A 172 23.61 17.69 19.67
CA ALA A 172 24.09 17.36 21.01
C ALA A 172 24.60 15.90 21.07
N LYS A 173 23.89 14.96 20.42
CA LYS A 173 24.37 13.58 20.22
C LYS A 173 25.73 13.59 19.51
N ALA A 174 25.84 14.25 18.36
CA ALA A 174 27.06 14.27 17.55
C ALA A 174 28.26 14.80 18.34
N SER A 175 28.04 15.79 19.22
CA SER A 175 29.07 16.27 20.14
C SER A 175 29.51 15.19 21.15
N TRP A 176 28.57 14.43 21.72
CA TRP A 176 28.89 13.32 22.64
C TRP A 176 29.65 12.21 21.88
N HIS A 177 29.17 11.84 20.70
CA HIS A 177 29.76 10.80 19.88
C HIS A 177 31.17 11.17 19.40
N SER A 178 31.37 12.40 18.95
CA SER A 178 32.70 12.93 18.58
C SER A 178 33.68 12.91 19.74
N PHE A 179 33.22 13.20 20.96
CA PHE A 179 34.04 13.09 22.17
C PHE A 179 34.39 11.64 22.49
N LEU A 180 33.45 10.69 22.35
CA LEU A 180 33.74 9.27 22.55
C LEU A 180 34.90 8.80 21.64
N PHE A 181 34.93 9.24 20.38
CA PHE A 181 35.96 8.83 19.43
C PHE A 181 37.21 9.72 19.38
N SER A 182 37.32 10.76 20.23
CA SER A 182 38.44 11.70 20.16
C SER A 182 39.79 11.05 20.43
N ASN A 183 39.79 9.91 21.13
CA ASN A 183 40.99 9.19 21.54
C ASN A 183 41.51 8.22 20.47
N LEU A 184 40.71 7.93 19.44
CA LEU A 184 41.07 7.00 18.38
C LEU A 184 41.98 7.65 17.33
N GLN A 185 42.88 6.85 16.75
CA GLN A 185 43.84 7.31 15.73
C GLN A 185 43.85 6.39 14.50
N GLY A 186 44.36 6.90 13.38
CA GLY A 186 44.54 6.10 12.16
C GLY A 186 43.24 5.49 11.60
N GLN A 187 43.28 4.19 11.32
CA GLN A 187 42.17 3.40 10.75
C GLN A 187 40.96 3.32 11.67
N GLU A 188 41.16 3.23 12.99
CA GLU A 188 40.09 3.17 14.00
C GLU A 188 39.18 4.41 13.93
N ARG A 189 39.79 5.59 13.82
CA ARG A 189 39.05 6.85 13.67
C ARG A 189 38.28 6.92 12.35
N LEU A 190 38.86 6.39 11.26
CA LEU A 190 38.21 6.35 9.96
C LEU A 190 36.94 5.48 9.99
N ILE A 191 37.01 4.27 10.56
CA ILE A 191 35.85 3.38 10.72
C ILE A 191 34.76 4.07 11.55
N CYS A 192 35.12 4.66 12.70
CA CYS A 192 34.16 5.32 13.59
C CYS A 192 33.49 6.54 12.93
N SER A 193 34.27 7.38 12.26
CA SER A 193 33.73 8.56 11.55
C SER A 193 32.78 8.19 10.41
N ARG A 194 33.06 7.11 9.68
CA ARG A 194 32.13 6.62 8.64
C ARG A 194 30.86 6.03 9.25
N PHE A 195 30.98 5.33 10.37
CA PHE A 195 29.82 4.84 11.09
C PHE A 195 28.96 5.98 11.64
N ASP A 196 29.58 7.01 12.20
CA ASP A 196 28.91 8.22 12.67
C ASP A 196 28.14 8.93 11.54
N ALA A 197 28.81 9.16 10.40
CA ALA A 197 28.18 9.73 9.23
C ALA A 197 27.00 8.88 8.71
N LEU A 198 27.12 7.56 8.78
CA LEU A 198 26.03 6.66 8.43
C LEU A 198 24.87 6.80 9.42
N GLU A 199 25.12 6.80 10.73
CA GLU A 199 24.07 6.99 11.72
C GLU A 199 23.37 8.34 11.55
N ASP A 200 24.11 9.43 11.34
CA ASP A 200 23.53 10.76 11.08
C ASP A 200 22.65 10.73 9.83
N ALA A 201 23.10 10.08 8.76
CA ALA A 201 22.32 9.92 7.53
C ALA A 201 21.01 9.13 7.76
N ILE A 202 20.98 8.16 8.68
CA ILE A 202 19.75 7.46 9.06
C ILE A 202 18.75 8.44 9.67
N TYR A 203 19.19 9.27 10.63
CA TYR A 203 18.27 10.17 11.31
C TYR A 203 17.82 11.32 10.42
N GLU A 204 18.73 11.98 9.70
CA GLU A 204 18.43 13.15 8.87
C GLU A 204 17.59 12.81 7.63
N HIS A 205 17.87 11.69 6.95
CA HIS A 205 17.22 11.41 5.67
C HIS A 205 16.03 10.47 5.74
N LEU A 206 15.96 9.59 6.75
CA LEU A 206 14.90 8.58 6.84
C LEU A 206 13.87 8.87 7.92
N LEU A 207 14.30 9.43 9.05
CA LEU A 207 13.43 9.65 10.22
C LEU A 207 12.97 11.11 10.33
N LEU A 208 13.75 12.06 9.79
CA LEU A 208 13.49 13.49 9.87
C LEU A 208 13.67 14.19 8.52
N PRO A 209 12.95 13.78 7.46
CA PRO A 209 13.01 14.54 6.22
C PRO A 209 12.70 16.01 6.54
N SER A 210 13.70 16.88 6.33
CA SER A 210 13.59 18.33 6.51
C SER A 210 12.41 18.77 5.67
N LEU A 211 11.43 19.49 6.24
CA LEU A 211 10.29 20.03 5.51
C LEU A 211 10.80 20.99 4.42
N PRO A 212 10.84 20.62 3.12
CA PRO A 212 11.10 21.59 2.07
C PRO A 212 9.75 22.14 1.59
N ASP A 213 9.83 23.32 1.01
CA ASP A 213 8.77 24.16 0.48
C ASP A 213 7.55 23.41 -0.09
N ARG A 214 6.36 24.02 0.05
CA ARG A 214 4.95 23.55 -0.15
C ARG A 214 4.62 22.60 -1.33
N GLN A 215 5.59 22.24 -2.18
CA GLN A 215 5.45 21.41 -3.36
C GLN A 215 6.09 20.01 -3.25
N SER A 216 7.00 19.76 -2.29
CA SER A 216 7.71 18.46 -2.17
C SER A 216 7.01 17.42 -1.27
N PHE A 217 6.00 17.83 -0.48
CA PHE A 217 5.12 16.90 0.24
C PHE A 217 4.22 16.05 -0.67
N ARG A 218 4.39 16.14 -2.00
CA ARG A 218 3.90 15.10 -2.88
C ARG A 218 4.79 13.87 -2.75
N ARG A 219 4.45 12.99 -1.80
CA ARG A 219 4.90 11.59 -1.72
C ARG A 219 6.41 11.45 -1.97
N GLY A 220 7.22 11.45 -0.91
CA GLY A 220 8.48 10.71 -0.97
C GLY A 220 8.14 9.26 -1.27
N GLY A 221 8.18 8.86 -2.55
CA GLY A 221 7.70 7.57 -3.01
C GLY A 221 8.34 6.48 -2.15
N ILE A 222 7.54 5.52 -1.68
CA ILE A 222 8.05 4.43 -0.83
C ILE A 222 9.26 3.76 -1.50
N GLU A 223 9.31 3.76 -2.84
CA GLU A 223 10.44 3.37 -3.68
C GLU A 223 11.72 4.19 -3.44
N VAL A 224 11.63 5.51 -3.29
CA VAL A 224 12.76 6.39 -2.92
C VAL A 224 13.25 6.07 -1.52
N LYS A 225 12.33 5.85 -0.57
CA LYS A 225 12.69 5.43 0.80
C LYS A 225 13.43 4.09 0.76
N ILE A 226 12.92 3.11 0.02
CA ILE A 226 13.55 1.79 -0.16
C ILE A 226 14.95 1.90 -0.79
N ALA A 227 15.10 2.67 -1.87
CA ALA A 227 16.39 2.88 -2.52
C ALA A 227 17.41 3.48 -1.54
N ARG A 228 17.00 4.42 -0.70
CA ARG A 228 17.87 5.01 0.32
C ARG A 228 18.27 4.01 1.40
N TYR A 229 17.36 3.14 1.86
CA TYR A 229 17.71 2.05 2.76
C TYR A 229 18.71 1.07 2.14
N GLU A 230 18.61 0.78 0.84
CA GLU A 230 19.55 -0.10 0.14
C GLU A 230 20.95 0.52 0.04
N GLU A 231 21.02 1.81 -0.26
CA GLU A 231 22.27 2.58 -0.24
C GLU A 231 22.93 2.53 1.15
N LEU A 232 22.18 2.82 2.22
CA LEU A 232 22.70 2.76 3.58
C LEU A 232 23.10 1.36 4.02
N LYS A 233 22.38 0.31 3.60
CA LYS A 233 22.79 -1.08 3.81
C LYS A 233 24.10 -1.40 3.09
N SER A 234 24.30 -0.88 1.88
CA SER A 234 25.54 -1.09 1.14
C SER A 234 26.74 -0.43 1.83
N GLU A 235 26.56 0.79 2.34
CA GLU A 235 27.56 1.48 3.16
C GLU A 235 27.84 0.72 4.46
N LEU A 236 26.80 0.21 5.12
CA LEU A 236 26.97 -0.55 6.36
C LEU A 236 27.73 -1.87 6.14
N ARG A 237 27.50 -2.55 5.01
CA ARG A 237 28.31 -3.72 4.61
C ARG A 237 29.76 -3.33 4.38
N PHE A 238 30.00 -2.26 3.64
CA PHE A 238 31.37 -1.79 3.38
C PHE A 238 32.13 -1.50 4.68
N ILE A 239 31.48 -0.83 5.64
CA ILE A 239 32.12 -0.56 6.94
C ILE A 239 32.31 -1.85 7.76
N SER A 240 31.36 -2.79 7.68
CA SER A 240 31.49 -4.11 8.31
C SER A 240 32.67 -4.90 7.76
N ASP A 241 32.88 -4.87 6.45
CA ASP A 241 34.01 -5.56 5.80
C ASP A 241 35.34 -4.94 6.24
N MET A 242 35.43 -3.60 6.27
CA MET A 242 36.60 -2.91 6.82
C MET A 242 36.87 -3.27 8.28
N LEU A 243 35.83 -3.36 9.11
CA LEU A 243 35.97 -3.73 10.52
C LEU A 243 36.48 -5.17 10.66
N HIS A 244 35.94 -6.09 9.86
CA HIS A 244 36.37 -7.49 9.87
C HIS A 244 37.84 -7.65 9.47
N ASP A 245 38.26 -6.99 8.39
CA ASP A 245 39.64 -7.00 7.92
C ASP A 245 40.60 -6.40 8.97
N TYR A 246 40.14 -5.39 9.72
CA TYR A 246 40.93 -4.72 10.75
C TYR A 246 41.01 -5.54 12.05
N GLU A 247 39.93 -6.19 12.47
CA GLU A 247 39.91 -7.06 13.66
C GLU A 247 40.80 -8.31 13.48
N LEU A 248 40.92 -8.83 12.26
CA LEU A 248 41.82 -9.94 11.91
C LEU A 248 43.31 -9.58 12.00
N ALA A 249 43.66 -8.29 12.00
CA ALA A 249 45.04 -7.82 12.04
C ALA A 249 45.64 -7.74 13.46
N GLU A 250 44.92 -8.17 14.50
CA GLU A 250 45.29 -8.26 15.93
C GLU A 250 45.74 -6.96 16.65
N GLU A 251 46.03 -5.86 15.95
CA GLU A 251 46.46 -4.58 16.54
C GLU A 251 45.28 -3.60 16.75
N THR A 252 44.34 -3.93 17.65
CA THR A 252 43.28 -2.99 18.06
C THR A 252 43.54 -2.38 19.43
N SER A 253 43.38 -1.06 19.54
CA SER A 253 43.51 -0.32 20.80
C SER A 253 42.45 -0.77 21.80
N ASP A 254 42.78 -0.75 23.10
CA ASP A 254 41.79 -1.03 24.15
C ASP A 254 40.68 0.05 24.17
N ASP A 255 41.01 1.28 23.80
CA ASP A 255 40.02 2.36 23.59
C ASP A 255 39.04 1.99 22.45
N PHE A 256 39.53 1.35 21.38
CA PHE A 256 38.70 0.88 20.27
C PHE A 256 37.76 -0.26 20.68
N LYS A 257 38.26 -1.22 21.48
CA LYS A 257 37.46 -2.35 21.98
C LYS A 257 36.33 -1.89 22.91
N LEU A 258 36.55 -0.82 23.69
CA LEU A 258 35.52 -0.23 24.55
C LEU A 258 34.31 0.28 23.76
N HIS A 259 34.50 0.68 22.49
CA HIS A 259 33.41 1.12 21.62
C HIS A 259 32.49 -0.01 21.14
N ARG A 260 32.85 -1.29 21.36
CA ARG A 260 32.07 -2.48 20.97
C ARG A 260 31.41 -2.33 19.59
N LEU A 261 32.14 -1.79 18.62
CA LEU A 261 31.58 -1.35 17.34
C LEU A 261 30.82 -2.47 16.64
N SER A 262 31.35 -3.70 16.66
CA SER A 262 30.66 -4.88 16.10
C SER A 262 29.22 -5.03 16.62
N SER A 263 28.97 -4.82 17.91
CA SER A 263 27.62 -4.84 18.49
C SER A 263 26.75 -3.66 18.04
N ALA A 264 27.34 -2.47 17.90
CA ALA A 264 26.66 -1.29 17.38
C ALA A 264 26.28 -1.47 15.91
N PHE A 265 27.17 -2.05 15.09
CA PHE A 265 26.93 -2.41 13.69
C PHE A 265 25.78 -3.38 13.56
N ALA A 266 25.79 -4.48 14.33
CA ALA A 266 24.72 -5.47 14.32
C ALA A 266 23.37 -4.82 14.66
N SER A 267 23.34 -3.98 15.70
CA SER A 267 22.11 -3.29 16.11
C SER A 267 21.62 -2.29 15.06
N THR A 268 22.51 -1.52 14.43
CA THR A 268 22.15 -0.59 13.34
C THR A 268 21.71 -1.34 12.09
N TRP A 269 22.32 -2.49 11.80
CA TRP A 269 21.95 -3.37 10.70
C TRP A 269 20.54 -3.91 10.88
N GLU A 270 20.24 -4.49 12.04
CA GLU A 270 18.92 -5.00 12.38
C GLU A 270 17.85 -3.90 12.24
N PHE A 271 18.13 -2.71 12.80
CA PHE A 271 17.24 -1.56 12.68
C PHE A 271 16.95 -1.19 11.21
N LEU A 272 17.99 -0.99 10.39
CA LEU A 272 17.83 -0.65 8.97
C LEU A 272 17.14 -1.77 8.19
N HIS A 273 17.46 -3.02 8.52
CA HIS A 273 16.89 -4.18 7.86
C HIS A 273 15.40 -4.28 8.10
N GLU A 274 14.98 -4.19 9.36
CA GLU A 274 13.58 -4.21 9.78
C GLU A 274 12.79 -3.06 9.13
N ARG A 275 13.35 -1.84 9.10
CA ARG A 275 12.69 -0.69 8.48
C ARG A 275 12.56 -0.80 6.96
N TRP A 276 13.59 -1.30 6.29
CA TRP A 276 13.51 -1.57 4.85
C TRP A 276 12.43 -2.61 4.55
N LEU A 277 12.35 -3.70 5.33
CA LEU A 277 11.31 -4.71 5.16
C LEU A 277 9.92 -4.10 5.35
N GLU A 278 9.74 -3.23 6.35
CA GLU A 278 8.47 -2.58 6.64
C GLU A 278 8.00 -1.71 5.47
N GLU A 279 8.88 -0.84 4.96
CA GLU A 279 8.58 0.00 3.79
C GLU A 279 8.33 -0.84 2.52
N LYS A 280 9.10 -1.92 2.32
CA LYS A 280 8.91 -2.83 1.19
C LYS A 280 7.54 -3.53 1.26
N CYS A 281 7.13 -3.99 2.44
CA CYS A 281 5.79 -4.54 2.68
C CYS A 281 4.71 -3.50 2.35
N ARG A 282 4.84 -2.27 2.87
CA ARG A 282 3.90 -1.18 2.55
C ARG A 282 3.81 -0.90 1.04
N LEU A 283 4.92 -0.89 0.32
CA LEU A 283 4.92 -0.71 -1.13
C LEU A 283 4.16 -1.83 -1.85
N LEU A 284 4.38 -3.08 -1.45
CA LEU A 284 3.71 -4.24 -2.04
C LEU A 284 2.19 -4.17 -1.82
N LEU A 285 1.76 -3.89 -0.58
CA LEU A 285 0.34 -3.70 -0.25
C LEU A 285 -0.28 -2.53 -1.02
N ARG A 286 0.45 -1.41 -1.15
CA ARG A 286 0.00 -0.25 -1.94
C ARG A 286 -0.21 -0.61 -3.41
N ARG A 287 0.73 -1.33 -4.02
CA ARG A 287 0.64 -1.80 -5.41
C ARG A 287 -0.53 -2.76 -5.61
N GLN A 288 -0.76 -3.69 -4.68
CA GLN A 288 -1.94 -4.56 -4.68
C GLN A 288 -3.23 -3.74 -4.63
N MET A 289 -3.31 -2.74 -3.75
CA MET A 289 -4.48 -1.88 -3.62
C MET A 289 -4.73 -0.99 -4.82
N GLU A 290 -3.70 -0.44 -5.45
CA GLU A 290 -3.82 0.34 -6.68
C GLU A 290 -4.37 -0.53 -7.82
N MET A 291 -3.87 -1.76 -7.95
CA MET A 291 -4.38 -2.71 -8.93
C MET A 291 -5.85 -3.08 -8.68
N ILE A 292 -6.22 -3.38 -7.41
CA ILE A 292 -7.62 -3.64 -7.05
C ILE A 292 -8.51 -2.46 -7.41
N LYS A 293 -8.11 -1.22 -7.05
CA LYS A 293 -8.88 -0.01 -7.36
C LYS A 293 -9.07 0.18 -8.86
N ASP A 294 -8.02 0.01 -9.67
CA ASP A 294 -8.12 0.13 -11.13
C ASP A 294 -9.14 -0.89 -11.68
N LEU A 295 -9.05 -2.15 -11.25
CA LEU A 295 -9.96 -3.20 -11.70
C LEU A 295 -11.39 -3.02 -11.21
N GLU A 296 -11.60 -2.55 -9.98
CA GLU A 296 -12.95 -2.25 -9.49
C GLU A 296 -13.61 -1.14 -10.32
N THR A 297 -12.86 -0.09 -10.67
CA THR A 297 -13.39 0.97 -11.54
C THR A 297 -13.77 0.45 -12.92
N ARG A 298 -12.98 -0.45 -13.49
CA ARG A 298 -13.28 -1.12 -14.77
C ARG A 298 -14.49 -2.06 -14.63
N ALA A 299 -14.53 -2.89 -13.60
CA ALA A 299 -15.64 -3.81 -13.35
C ALA A 299 -16.97 -3.06 -13.14
N ALA A 300 -16.96 -1.93 -12.45
CA ALA A 300 -18.14 -1.07 -12.31
C ALA A 300 -18.61 -0.49 -13.67
N ARG A 301 -17.67 -0.07 -14.53
CA ARG A 301 -17.99 0.38 -15.90
C ARG A 301 -18.58 -0.77 -16.73
N TRP A 302 -17.95 -1.95 -16.71
CA TRP A 302 -18.43 -3.13 -17.43
C TRP A 302 -19.82 -3.56 -16.96
N LYS A 303 -20.08 -3.52 -15.65
CA LYS A 303 -21.41 -3.79 -15.10
C LYS A 303 -22.46 -2.81 -15.65
N THR A 304 -22.13 -1.54 -15.72
CA THR A 304 -23.03 -0.51 -16.28
C THR A 304 -23.31 -0.76 -17.76
N ILE A 305 -22.30 -1.14 -18.54
CA ILE A 305 -22.45 -1.46 -19.97
C ILE A 305 -23.31 -2.72 -20.15
N SER A 306 -23.13 -3.76 -19.32
CA SER A 306 -23.87 -5.02 -19.40
C SER A 306 -25.38 -4.90 -19.10
N LEU A 307 -25.80 -3.79 -18.48
CA LEU A 307 -27.22 -3.48 -18.21
C LEU A 307 -27.94 -2.85 -19.42
N GLN A 308 -27.24 -2.53 -20.50
CA GLN A 308 -27.86 -1.95 -21.70
C GLN A 308 -28.71 -3.00 -22.44
N PRO A 309 -29.89 -2.59 -22.98
CA PRO A 309 -30.89 -3.52 -23.52
C PRO A 309 -30.49 -4.23 -24.82
N ASP A 310 -29.45 -3.77 -25.52
CA ASP A 310 -28.98 -4.34 -26.79
C ASP A 310 -27.62 -5.02 -26.62
N PRO A 311 -27.59 -6.35 -26.40
CA PRO A 311 -26.37 -7.08 -26.08
C PRO A 311 -25.39 -7.17 -27.24
N SER A 312 -25.87 -7.08 -28.47
CA SER A 312 -25.08 -7.24 -29.68
C SER A 312 -23.98 -6.17 -29.82
N LYS A 313 -24.26 -4.96 -29.33
CA LYS A 313 -23.39 -3.78 -29.48
C LYS A 313 -22.25 -3.72 -28.47
N TRP A 314 -22.42 -4.30 -27.29
CA TRP A 314 -21.42 -4.22 -26.23
C TRP A 314 -20.69 -5.53 -25.95
N ARG A 315 -21.24 -6.69 -26.31
CA ARG A 315 -20.64 -8.01 -26.00
C ARG A 315 -19.23 -8.18 -26.55
N ALA A 316 -19.04 -8.03 -27.86
CA ALA A 316 -17.74 -8.24 -28.50
C ALA A 316 -16.68 -7.29 -27.93
N ARG A 317 -17.06 -6.04 -27.68
CA ARG A 317 -16.19 -5.02 -27.08
C ARG A 317 -15.82 -5.34 -25.64
N LEU A 318 -16.80 -5.77 -24.83
CA LEU A 318 -16.61 -6.02 -23.40
C LEU A 318 -15.89 -7.36 -23.15
N ASP A 319 -16.11 -8.35 -23.99
CA ASP A 319 -15.36 -9.62 -24.01
C ASP A 319 -13.89 -9.39 -24.41
N GLU A 320 -13.63 -8.54 -25.41
CA GLU A 320 -12.27 -8.13 -25.77
C GLU A 320 -11.61 -7.34 -24.62
N GLU A 321 -12.26 -6.31 -24.07
CA GLU A 321 -11.71 -5.55 -22.94
C GLU A 321 -11.46 -6.44 -21.70
N TYR A 322 -12.34 -7.40 -21.41
CA TYR A 322 -12.15 -8.37 -20.34
C TYR A 322 -10.95 -9.27 -20.62
N ARG A 323 -10.80 -9.80 -21.84
CA ARG A 323 -9.63 -10.60 -22.21
C ARG A 323 -8.35 -9.78 -22.12
N THR A 324 -8.32 -8.57 -22.67
CA THR A 324 -7.12 -7.73 -22.65
C THR A 324 -6.69 -7.43 -21.21
N HIS A 325 -7.64 -7.06 -20.34
CA HIS A 325 -7.31 -6.55 -19.02
C HIS A 325 -7.29 -7.59 -17.90
N VAL A 326 -7.96 -8.73 -18.04
CA VAL A 326 -7.97 -9.78 -17.01
C VAL A 326 -7.08 -10.96 -17.40
N THR A 327 -7.20 -11.45 -18.64
CA THR A 327 -6.47 -12.66 -19.07
C THR A 327 -5.10 -12.37 -19.68
N HIS A 328 -5.01 -11.44 -20.65
CA HIS A 328 -3.74 -11.08 -21.30
C HIS A 328 -2.80 -10.33 -20.36
N GLN A 329 -3.38 -9.54 -19.48
CA GLN A 329 -2.66 -8.81 -18.44
C GLN A 329 -2.37 -9.66 -17.19
N SER A 330 -2.65 -10.98 -17.22
CA SER A 330 -2.32 -11.95 -16.15
C SER A 330 -2.53 -11.40 -14.73
N VAL A 331 -3.67 -10.76 -14.50
CA VAL A 331 -3.88 -9.96 -13.29
C VAL A 331 -3.86 -10.83 -12.03
N HIS A 332 -4.39 -12.05 -12.14
CA HIS A 332 -4.34 -13.04 -11.07
C HIS A 332 -2.90 -13.42 -10.72
N ASP A 333 -2.06 -13.72 -11.72
CA ASP A 333 -0.66 -14.07 -11.52
C ASP A 333 0.11 -12.90 -10.90
N ARG A 334 -0.12 -11.67 -11.37
CA ARG A 334 0.49 -10.46 -10.80
C ARG A 334 0.08 -10.22 -9.34
N PHE A 335 -1.18 -10.43 -8.99
CA PHE A 335 -1.63 -10.32 -7.60
C PHE A 335 -0.99 -11.39 -6.72
N GLN A 336 -0.91 -12.62 -7.23
CA GLN A 336 -0.31 -13.75 -6.54
C GLN A 336 1.20 -13.54 -6.35
N ASP A 337 1.92 -13.02 -7.34
CA ASP A 337 3.33 -12.67 -7.24
C ASP A 337 3.57 -11.58 -6.21
N LEU A 338 2.76 -10.52 -6.20
CA LEU A 338 2.86 -9.49 -5.15
C LEU A 338 2.58 -10.06 -3.76
N SER A 339 1.62 -10.98 -3.65
CA SER A 339 1.28 -11.64 -2.37
C SER A 339 2.39 -12.57 -1.90
N ARG A 340 3.03 -13.29 -2.83
CA ARG A 340 4.19 -14.14 -2.57
C ARG A 340 5.38 -13.32 -2.09
N HIS A 341 5.73 -12.26 -2.80
CA HIS A 341 6.81 -11.35 -2.36
C HIS A 341 6.52 -10.71 -1.00
N PHE A 342 5.26 -10.39 -0.70
CA PHE A 342 4.86 -9.89 0.61
C PHE A 342 5.05 -10.96 1.70
N GLY A 343 4.65 -12.22 1.44
CA GLY A 343 4.89 -13.35 2.33
C GLY A 343 6.37 -13.59 2.59
N GLU A 344 7.20 -13.60 1.55
CA GLU A 344 8.67 -13.72 1.64
C GLU A 344 9.30 -12.59 2.46
N CYS A 345 8.77 -11.35 2.36
CA CYS A 345 9.22 -10.24 3.20
C CYS A 345 8.77 -10.41 4.66
N LEU A 346 7.54 -10.90 4.90
CA LEU A 346 7.04 -11.16 6.24
C LEU A 346 7.78 -12.28 6.98
N GLU A 347 8.27 -13.29 6.27
CA GLU A 347 9.09 -14.36 6.84
C GLU A 347 10.45 -13.87 7.34
N GLN A 348 11.00 -12.81 6.74
CA GLN A 348 12.28 -12.23 7.15
C GLN A 348 12.22 -11.45 8.47
N PHE A 349 11.02 -11.12 8.99
CA PHE A 349 10.87 -10.41 10.27
C PHE A 349 11.12 -11.28 11.53
N GLY A 350 11.38 -12.58 11.39
CA GLY A 350 11.68 -13.46 12.54
C GLY A 350 10.54 -13.58 13.56
N GLU A 351 10.89 -13.76 14.85
CA GLU A 351 9.93 -13.95 15.97
C GLU A 351 9.11 -12.68 16.31
N SER A 352 9.47 -11.52 15.76
CA SER A 352 8.81 -10.23 16.02
C SER A 352 7.49 -10.00 15.27
N ARG A 353 6.87 -11.06 14.70
CA ARG A 353 5.61 -10.97 13.93
C ARG A 353 4.49 -10.19 14.63
N ASN A 354 4.40 -10.27 15.96
CA ASN A 354 3.37 -9.57 16.74
C ASN A 354 3.46 -8.04 16.64
N GLN A 355 4.65 -7.49 16.39
CA GLN A 355 4.87 -6.05 16.26
C GLN A 355 4.37 -5.49 14.92
N HIS A 356 4.09 -6.35 13.94
CA HIS A 356 3.64 -5.98 12.59
C HIS A 356 2.20 -6.40 12.31
N SER A 357 1.38 -6.56 13.36
CA SER A 357 -0.03 -6.91 13.25
C SER A 357 -0.80 -5.97 12.32
N ASP A 358 -0.45 -4.68 12.28
CA ASP A 358 -1.05 -3.69 11.37
C ASP A 358 -0.88 -4.06 9.89
N LEU A 359 0.32 -4.50 9.47
CA LEU A 359 0.58 -4.90 8.08
C LEU A 359 -0.20 -6.17 7.72
N VAL A 360 -0.31 -7.11 8.65
CA VAL A 360 -1.09 -8.34 8.46
C VAL A 360 -2.58 -8.04 8.37
N ASN A 361 -3.08 -7.13 9.21
CA ASN A 361 -4.46 -6.66 9.18
C ASN A 361 -4.78 -5.95 7.86
N GLU A 362 -3.89 -5.08 7.38
CA GLU A 362 -4.04 -4.41 6.09
C GLU A 362 -4.04 -5.42 4.94
N ALA A 363 -3.11 -6.38 4.93
CA ALA A 363 -3.07 -7.46 3.95
C ALA A 363 -4.37 -8.30 3.94
N ALA A 364 -4.95 -8.58 5.11
CA ALA A 364 -6.21 -9.30 5.22
C ALA A 364 -7.39 -8.50 4.62
N VAL A 365 -7.42 -7.17 4.80
CA VAL A 365 -8.42 -6.31 4.15
C VAL A 365 -8.26 -6.34 2.63
N ILE A 366 -7.03 -6.29 2.14
CA ILE A 366 -6.69 -6.35 0.71
C ILE A 366 -7.14 -7.69 0.11
N ALA A 367 -6.83 -8.80 0.78
CA ALA A 367 -7.22 -10.14 0.34
C ALA A 367 -8.74 -10.30 0.22
N ARG A 368 -9.51 -9.86 1.23
CA ARG A 368 -10.99 -9.90 1.18
C ARG A 368 -11.55 -9.06 0.03
N ARG A 369 -10.96 -7.90 -0.23
CA ARG A 369 -11.37 -7.01 -1.33
C ARG A 369 -11.06 -7.65 -2.69
N TRP A 370 -9.92 -8.32 -2.81
CA TRP A 370 -9.54 -9.08 -3.99
C TRP A 370 -10.49 -10.27 -4.25
N GLU A 371 -10.85 -11.04 -3.22
CA GLU A 371 -11.82 -12.14 -3.34
C GLU A 371 -13.17 -11.63 -3.88
N LYS A 372 -13.69 -10.55 -3.28
CA LYS A 372 -14.94 -9.92 -3.74
C LYS A 372 -14.84 -9.43 -5.18
N LEU A 373 -13.71 -8.86 -5.58
CA LEU A 373 -13.48 -8.47 -6.97
C LEU A 373 -13.48 -9.69 -7.90
N CYS A 374 -12.83 -10.79 -7.53
CA CYS A 374 -12.82 -12.03 -8.30
C CYS A 374 -14.22 -12.62 -8.48
N GLU A 375 -15.08 -12.56 -7.45
CA GLU A 375 -16.49 -12.94 -7.55
C GLU A 375 -17.23 -12.05 -8.56
N THR A 376 -17.02 -10.73 -8.52
CA THR A 376 -17.66 -9.81 -9.47
C THR A 376 -17.19 -10.04 -10.91
N LEU A 377 -15.90 -10.30 -11.13
CA LEU A 377 -15.34 -10.63 -12.44
C LEU A 377 -15.89 -11.97 -12.96
N SER A 378 -16.01 -12.97 -12.09
CA SER A 378 -16.63 -14.26 -12.45
C SER A 378 -18.11 -14.11 -12.80
N SER A 379 -18.86 -13.30 -12.04
CA SER A 379 -20.25 -12.98 -12.37
C SER A 379 -20.37 -12.23 -13.69
N LEU A 380 -19.47 -11.29 -13.98
CA LEU A 380 -19.43 -10.56 -15.25
C LEU A 380 -19.13 -11.52 -16.41
N ARG A 381 -18.12 -12.37 -16.26
CA ARG A 381 -17.79 -13.43 -17.23
C ARG A 381 -18.98 -14.34 -17.49
N ASN A 382 -19.65 -14.80 -16.44
CA ASN A 382 -20.87 -15.60 -16.57
C ASN A 382 -22.01 -14.81 -17.23
N THR A 383 -22.09 -13.50 -17.05
CA THR A 383 -23.12 -12.69 -17.74
C THR A 383 -22.81 -12.57 -19.22
N ILE A 384 -21.54 -12.36 -19.58
CA ILE A 384 -21.06 -12.33 -20.98
C ILE A 384 -21.30 -13.70 -21.64
N GLN A 385 -21.02 -14.80 -20.94
CA GLN A 385 -21.15 -16.18 -21.43
C GLN A 385 -22.59 -16.72 -21.41
N ASN A 386 -23.38 -16.49 -20.35
CA ASN A 386 -24.77 -16.98 -20.26
C ASN A 386 -25.72 -16.20 -21.15
N GLN A 387 -25.38 -14.96 -21.49
CA GLN A 387 -26.07 -14.26 -22.57
C GLN A 387 -25.68 -14.78 -23.97
N ALA A 388 -24.65 -15.61 -24.09
CA ALA A 388 -24.36 -16.41 -25.28
C ALA A 388 -25.18 -17.72 -25.33
N THR A 389 -25.71 -18.19 -24.18
CA THR A 389 -26.58 -19.39 -24.10
C THR A 389 -28.06 -19.09 -23.92
N ARG A 390 -28.47 -17.84 -23.66
CA ARG A 390 -29.78 -17.41 -24.15
C ARG A 390 -29.63 -17.35 -25.66
N PRO A 391 -30.26 -18.26 -26.43
CA PRO A 391 -30.35 -18.02 -27.85
C PRO A 391 -30.93 -16.62 -27.94
N SER A 392 -30.32 -15.81 -28.80
CA SER A 392 -31.12 -14.81 -29.50
C SER A 392 -32.48 -15.46 -29.73
N VAL A 393 -33.57 -14.73 -29.49
CA VAL A 393 -34.81 -15.03 -30.21
C VAL A 393 -34.53 -14.67 -31.68
N THR A 394 -33.51 -15.30 -32.26
CA THR A 394 -33.44 -15.69 -33.65
C THR A 394 -34.53 -16.73 -33.75
N TRP A 395 -35.55 -16.36 -34.52
CA TRP A 395 -36.53 -17.21 -35.15
C TRP A 395 -35.86 -18.35 -35.93
N GLN A 396 -35.15 -19.25 -35.25
CA GLN A 396 -34.45 -20.40 -35.80
C GLN A 396 -34.80 -21.62 -34.96
N GLY A 397 -36.07 -22.01 -35.02
CA GLY A 397 -36.42 -23.41 -34.85
C GLY A 397 -36.05 -24.18 -36.12
N PRO A 398 -35.86 -25.51 -36.07
CA PRO A 398 -35.63 -26.33 -37.27
C PRO A 398 -36.74 -26.14 -38.34
N ALA A 399 -37.94 -25.74 -37.91
CA ALA A 399 -39.03 -25.36 -38.80
C ALA A 399 -38.79 -24.05 -39.57
N THR A 400 -38.13 -23.03 -39.00
CA THR A 400 -37.93 -21.73 -39.67
C THR A 400 -36.74 -21.71 -40.63
N SER A 401 -35.67 -22.49 -40.38
CA SER A 401 -34.59 -22.66 -41.37
C SER A 401 -35.07 -23.43 -42.61
N SER A 402 -35.96 -24.41 -42.43
CA SER A 402 -36.64 -25.09 -43.53
C SER A 402 -37.57 -24.15 -44.30
N ARG A 403 -38.25 -23.22 -43.61
CA ARG A 403 -39.18 -22.26 -44.22
C ARG A 403 -38.48 -21.13 -44.96
N LEU A 404 -37.38 -20.57 -44.43
CA LEU A 404 -36.55 -19.57 -45.12
C LEU A 404 -35.91 -20.17 -46.38
N SER A 405 -35.42 -21.41 -46.30
CA SER A 405 -34.95 -22.15 -47.47
C SER A 405 -36.06 -22.36 -48.51
N ALA A 406 -37.29 -22.63 -48.09
CA ALA A 406 -38.45 -22.78 -48.97
C ALA A 406 -38.85 -21.45 -49.66
N VAL A 407 -38.76 -20.32 -48.95
CA VAL A 407 -39.02 -18.97 -49.51
C VAL A 407 -37.91 -18.56 -50.49
N GLU A 408 -36.65 -18.85 -50.19
CA GLU A 408 -35.52 -18.59 -51.10
C GLU A 408 -35.58 -19.47 -52.35
N THR A 409 -35.93 -20.76 -52.21
CA THR A 409 -36.15 -21.63 -53.38
C THR A 409 -37.34 -21.14 -54.21
N PHE A 410 -38.43 -20.71 -53.58
CA PHE A 410 -39.58 -20.12 -54.29
C PHE A 410 -39.19 -18.88 -55.10
N GLN A 411 -38.44 -17.96 -54.49
CA GLN A 411 -38.00 -16.74 -55.16
C GLN A 411 -37.03 -17.03 -56.32
N ASN A 412 -36.09 -17.97 -56.14
CA ASN A 412 -35.18 -18.39 -57.21
C ASN A 412 -35.92 -19.06 -58.39
N SER A 413 -36.92 -19.89 -58.12
CA SER A 413 -37.74 -20.53 -59.16
C SER A 413 -38.57 -19.50 -59.94
N LEU A 414 -39.10 -18.47 -59.28
CA LEU A 414 -39.79 -17.34 -59.92
C LEU A 414 -38.85 -16.51 -60.80
N ASP A 415 -37.67 -16.16 -60.30
CA ASP A 415 -36.69 -15.36 -61.04
C ASP A 415 -36.13 -16.13 -62.27
N GLU A 416 -36.01 -17.45 -62.18
CA GLU A 416 -35.60 -18.30 -63.31
C GLU A 416 -36.71 -18.42 -64.37
N LEU A 417 -37.98 -18.58 -63.95
CA LEU A 417 -39.13 -18.54 -64.86
C LEU A 417 -39.21 -17.21 -65.62
N GLU A 418 -39.01 -16.09 -64.93
CA GLU A 418 -39.06 -14.76 -65.54
C GLU A 418 -37.89 -14.55 -66.52
N ARG A 419 -36.68 -15.03 -66.19
CA ARG A 419 -35.55 -14.99 -67.12
C ARG A 419 -35.82 -15.81 -68.37
N GLN A 420 -36.36 -17.02 -68.24
CA GLN A 420 -36.66 -17.88 -69.38
C GLN A 420 -37.72 -17.28 -70.30
N LEU A 421 -38.77 -16.68 -69.73
CA LEU A 421 -39.78 -15.91 -70.47
C LEU A 421 -39.17 -14.71 -71.22
N LEU A 422 -38.29 -13.94 -70.57
CA LEU A 422 -37.62 -12.76 -71.15
C LEU A 422 -36.56 -13.10 -72.21
N THR A 423 -35.89 -14.25 -72.10
CA THR A 423 -34.91 -14.69 -73.11
C THR A 423 -35.58 -15.19 -74.38
N ASP A 424 -36.77 -15.79 -74.28
CA ASP A 424 -37.49 -16.36 -75.42
C ASP A 424 -38.34 -15.34 -76.20
N GLU A 425 -38.72 -14.20 -75.61
CA GLU A 425 -39.26 -13.07 -76.39
C GLU A 425 -38.24 -12.52 -77.40
N ARG A 426 -36.93 -12.63 -77.11
CA ARG A 426 -35.86 -12.10 -77.97
C ARG A 426 -35.49 -13.01 -79.15
N THR A 427 -35.84 -14.29 -79.10
CA THR A 427 -35.57 -15.26 -80.18
C THR A 427 -36.71 -15.35 -81.21
N SER A 428 -37.84 -14.66 -80.98
CA SER A 428 -39.06 -14.73 -81.81
C SER A 428 -39.15 -13.73 -82.97
N ALA A 429 -38.07 -13.04 -83.36
CA ALA A 429 -38.16 -11.95 -84.34
C ALA A 429 -37.88 -12.33 -85.81
N GLY A 430 -37.66 -13.60 -86.17
CA GLY A 430 -37.44 -13.97 -87.58
C GLY A 430 -37.67 -15.44 -87.90
N ASP A 431 -38.37 -15.67 -89.02
CA ASP A 431 -38.60 -16.93 -89.75
C ASP A 431 -39.84 -17.78 -89.40
N GLU A 432 -40.66 -18.09 -90.41
CA GLU A 432 -41.97 -18.77 -90.29
C GLU A 432 -41.88 -20.28 -89.98
N GLU A 433 -40.71 -20.93 -90.17
CA GLU A 433 -40.43 -22.29 -89.66
C GLU A 433 -40.41 -22.36 -88.12
N SER A 434 -40.42 -21.19 -87.47
CA SER A 434 -40.48 -20.98 -86.02
C SER A 434 -41.84 -21.31 -85.40
N THR A 435 -42.95 -21.35 -86.14
CA THR A 435 -44.28 -21.45 -85.50
C THR A 435 -44.58 -22.78 -84.80
N ASN A 436 -44.18 -23.92 -85.41
CA ASN A 436 -44.38 -25.24 -84.78
C ASN A 436 -43.37 -25.50 -83.65
N THR A 437 -42.15 -25.02 -83.78
CA THR A 437 -41.13 -25.07 -82.72
C THR A 437 -41.48 -24.13 -81.57
N GLN A 438 -42.05 -22.96 -81.85
CA GLN A 438 -42.64 -22.05 -80.86
C GLN A 438 -43.85 -22.69 -80.16
N LEU A 439 -44.73 -23.38 -80.88
CA LEU A 439 -45.85 -24.10 -80.25
C LEU A 439 -45.38 -25.23 -79.33
N LEU A 440 -44.35 -25.98 -79.73
CA LEU A 440 -43.72 -27.02 -78.90
C LEU A 440 -42.97 -26.42 -77.70
N LEU A 441 -42.30 -25.29 -77.89
CA LEU A 441 -41.60 -24.56 -76.83
C LEU A 441 -42.59 -23.97 -75.83
N ILE A 442 -43.68 -23.33 -76.31
CA ILE A 442 -44.77 -22.82 -75.48
C ILE A 442 -45.47 -23.96 -74.74
N GLN A 443 -45.67 -25.12 -75.37
CA GLN A 443 -46.22 -26.29 -74.68
C GLN A 443 -45.26 -26.84 -73.62
N ASN A 444 -43.96 -26.88 -73.90
CA ASN A 444 -42.94 -27.33 -72.93
C ASN A 444 -42.83 -26.36 -71.75
N LEU A 445 -42.74 -25.06 -72.03
CA LEU A 445 -42.80 -23.99 -71.03
C LEU A 445 -44.10 -24.06 -70.22
N ARG A 446 -45.24 -24.34 -70.85
CA ARG A 446 -46.52 -24.51 -70.13
C ARG A 446 -46.51 -25.74 -69.22
N VAL A 447 -45.89 -26.85 -69.63
CA VAL A 447 -45.74 -28.06 -68.79
C VAL A 447 -44.78 -27.79 -67.64
N GLN A 448 -43.66 -27.08 -67.87
CA GLN A 448 -42.73 -26.67 -66.83
C GLN A 448 -43.36 -25.67 -65.86
N MET A 449 -44.13 -24.70 -66.35
CA MET A 449 -44.91 -23.78 -65.53
C MET A 449 -45.95 -24.51 -64.69
N LEU A 450 -46.63 -25.53 -65.23
CA LEU A 450 -47.58 -26.36 -64.48
C LEU A 450 -46.90 -27.20 -63.40
N HIS A 451 -45.70 -27.74 -63.68
CA HIS A 451 -44.92 -28.48 -62.70
C HIS A 451 -44.43 -27.57 -61.57
N ASN A 452 -43.84 -26.43 -61.93
CA ASN A 452 -43.41 -25.41 -60.97
C ASN A 452 -44.61 -24.86 -60.18
N GLN A 453 -45.78 -24.69 -60.79
CA GLN A 453 -47.02 -24.32 -60.11
C GLN A 453 -47.44 -25.33 -59.04
N GLN A 454 -47.27 -26.63 -59.28
CA GLN A 454 -47.58 -27.66 -58.27
C GLN A 454 -46.58 -27.63 -57.11
N GLU A 455 -45.29 -27.45 -57.39
CA GLU A 455 -44.26 -27.29 -56.36
C GLU A 455 -44.49 -26.02 -55.53
N ILE A 456 -44.79 -24.91 -56.19
CA ILE A 456 -45.12 -23.62 -55.57
C ILE A 456 -46.38 -23.75 -54.71
N LYS A 457 -47.42 -24.42 -55.21
CA LYS A 457 -48.66 -24.65 -54.46
C LYS A 457 -48.44 -25.55 -53.24
N ALA A 458 -47.58 -26.57 -53.35
CA ALA A 458 -47.20 -27.41 -52.21
C ALA A 458 -46.41 -26.60 -51.15
N VAL A 459 -45.54 -25.69 -51.57
CA VAL A 459 -44.84 -24.76 -50.67
C VAL A 459 -45.83 -23.81 -49.99
N LEU A 460 -46.79 -23.26 -50.73
CA LEU A 460 -47.84 -22.39 -50.18
C LEU A 460 -48.79 -23.12 -49.22
N GLU A 461 -49.18 -24.36 -49.53
CA GLU A 461 -49.98 -25.21 -48.64
C GLU A 461 -49.21 -25.53 -47.35
N SER A 462 -47.89 -25.74 -47.43
CA SER A 462 -47.03 -25.94 -46.25
C SER A 462 -46.87 -24.68 -45.38
N LEU A 463 -47.01 -23.49 -45.97
CA LEU A 463 -46.90 -22.18 -45.29
C LEU A 463 -48.25 -21.63 -44.80
N SER A 464 -49.36 -22.08 -45.36
CA SER A 464 -50.72 -21.61 -45.06
C SER A 464 -51.44 -22.37 -43.94
N SER A 465 -50.80 -23.36 -43.30
CA SER A 465 -51.39 -23.99 -42.12
C SER A 465 -51.61 -22.94 -41.03
N THR A 466 -52.78 -22.95 -40.40
CA THR A 466 -53.26 -21.89 -39.49
C THR A 466 -52.33 -21.62 -38.30
N GLU A 467 -51.48 -22.58 -37.91
CA GLU A 467 -50.44 -22.40 -36.88
C GLU A 467 -49.23 -21.57 -37.35
N ALA A 468 -49.04 -21.41 -38.66
CA ALA A 468 -47.90 -20.71 -39.26
C ALA A 468 -48.11 -19.20 -39.40
N GLN A 469 -49.35 -18.71 -39.51
CA GLN A 469 -49.65 -17.27 -39.66
C GLN A 469 -49.59 -16.50 -38.33
N GLU A 470 -49.93 -17.12 -37.19
CA GLU A 470 -49.92 -16.44 -35.89
C GLU A 470 -48.50 -16.16 -35.35
N ASN A 471 -47.50 -16.85 -35.87
CA ASN A 471 -46.10 -16.77 -35.43
C ASN A 471 -45.14 -16.44 -36.58
N MET A 472 -45.52 -15.62 -37.56
CA MET A 472 -44.60 -15.15 -38.60
C MET A 472 -44.25 -13.67 -38.37
N PRO A 473 -42.96 -13.28 -38.38
CA PRO A 473 -42.58 -11.86 -38.35
C PRO A 473 -43.31 -11.09 -39.45
N GLN A 474 -43.87 -9.91 -39.13
CA GLN A 474 -44.68 -9.11 -40.06
C GLN A 474 -43.97 -8.80 -41.39
N GLU A 475 -42.64 -8.73 -41.39
CA GLU A 475 -41.83 -8.45 -42.56
C GLU A 475 -41.68 -9.65 -43.51
N GLU A 476 -41.63 -10.87 -42.98
CA GLU A 476 -41.62 -12.11 -43.76
C GLU A 476 -43.00 -12.42 -44.31
N ALA A 477 -44.05 -12.16 -43.52
CA ALA A 477 -45.44 -12.26 -43.98
C ALA A 477 -45.69 -11.36 -45.19
N ARG A 478 -45.21 -10.10 -45.15
CA ARG A 478 -45.29 -9.17 -46.29
C ARG A 478 -44.52 -9.67 -47.52
N LYS A 479 -43.30 -10.19 -47.34
CA LYS A 479 -42.51 -10.75 -48.45
C LYS A 479 -43.21 -11.93 -49.11
N LEU A 480 -43.80 -12.82 -48.31
CA LEU A 480 -44.55 -13.96 -48.83
C LEU A 480 -45.80 -13.50 -49.60
N THR A 481 -46.55 -12.54 -49.08
CA THR A 481 -47.69 -11.94 -49.80
C THR A 481 -47.26 -11.32 -51.14
N MET A 482 -46.16 -10.55 -51.17
CA MET A 482 -45.65 -9.97 -52.42
C MET A 482 -45.19 -11.03 -53.42
N LEU A 483 -44.61 -12.15 -52.97
CA LEU A 483 -44.19 -13.24 -53.86
C LEU A 483 -45.39 -14.03 -54.40
N ILE A 484 -46.46 -14.18 -53.60
CA ILE A 484 -47.73 -14.75 -54.06
C ILE A 484 -48.38 -13.84 -55.11
N GLU A 485 -48.47 -12.54 -54.85
CA GLU A 485 -48.98 -11.55 -55.81
C GLU A 485 -48.14 -11.45 -57.09
N ARG A 486 -46.82 -11.74 -57.02
CA ARG A 486 -45.93 -11.81 -58.19
C ARG A 486 -46.10 -13.10 -58.99
N TYR A 487 -46.61 -14.15 -58.35
CA TYR A 487 -46.83 -15.46 -58.96
C TYR A 487 -48.20 -15.58 -59.63
N GLU A 488 -49.25 -15.06 -59.00
CA GLU A 488 -50.59 -14.89 -59.60
C GLU A 488 -50.54 -13.96 -60.83
#